data_AF-A0A5P8VT70-F1
#
_entry.id   AF-A0A5P8VT70-F1
#
_cell.length_a   1.000
_cell.length_b   1.000
_cell.length_c   1.000
_cell.angle_alpha   90.00
_cell.angle_beta   90.00
_cell.angle_gamma   90.00
#
_symmetry.space_group_name_H-M   'P 1'
#
loop_
_entity.id
_entity.type
_entity.pdbx_description
1 polymer ?
#
loop_
_entity_poly.entity_id
_entity_poly.type
_entity_poly.pdbx_seq_one_letter_code
_entity_poly.pdbx_strand_id
1 'polypeptide(L)'
;MPSSLINAVEIEFNKQYDFALIDLPPSFNSLVRAALYSSDYFLVPCTPDLFSAYCVGLIGQVLPRFIEDWEQGKSRYLQSNSYDQIIPEKGQPKFGGWIFNGFDTRKQSGSTIASKIGADQAQFVKVQESINKKLIPRLQEIKAYSAVPNFVDQEPVASIEDLNVMAPDSIVQNIPIKYLPEADPTRASIGRGKWAPNQITLMENMDKEYDKLANFIIEKF
;
A
#
# COMPACT_ATOMS: atom_id res chain seq x y z
N MET A 1 -0.57 19.84 -26.61
CA MET A 1 -0.24 19.62 -25.18
C MET A 1 -0.20 18.12 -24.97
N PRO A 2 0.86 17.52 -24.42
CA PRO A 2 0.78 16.13 -23.98
C PRO A 2 -0.36 16.03 -22.96
N SER A 3 -1.43 15.32 -23.30
CA SER A 3 -2.51 14.99 -22.37
C SER A 3 -2.00 13.90 -21.43
N SER A 4 -2.10 14.11 -20.12
CA SER A 4 -1.84 13.04 -19.16
C SER A 4 -2.82 11.88 -19.41
N LEU A 5 -2.43 10.66 -19.03
CA LEU A 5 -3.34 9.51 -19.05
C LEU A 5 -4.63 9.81 -18.28
N ILE A 6 -4.51 10.52 -17.14
CA ILE A 6 -5.64 10.93 -16.31
C ILE A 6 -6.60 11.81 -17.12
N ASN A 7 -6.10 12.84 -17.80
CA ASN A 7 -6.96 13.73 -18.61
C ASN A 7 -7.70 12.94 -19.71
N ALA A 8 -7.05 11.94 -20.32
CA ALA A 8 -7.70 11.12 -21.34
C ALA A 8 -8.85 10.29 -20.74
N VAL A 9 -8.63 9.67 -19.58
CA VAL A 9 -9.65 8.91 -18.84
C VAL A 9 -10.80 9.82 -18.37
N GLU A 10 -10.48 11.01 -17.86
CA GLU A 10 -11.49 11.98 -17.42
C GLU A 10 -12.41 12.42 -18.55
N ILE A 11 -11.84 12.67 -19.74
CA ILE A 11 -12.61 13.03 -20.94
C ILE A 11 -13.45 11.86 -21.41
N GLU A 12 -12.88 10.64 -21.49
CA GLU A 12 -13.59 9.44 -21.97
C GLU A 12 -14.82 9.12 -21.11
N PHE A 13 -14.66 9.19 -19.79
CA PHE A 13 -15.74 8.86 -18.85
C PHE A 13 -16.56 10.06 -18.38
N ASN A 14 -16.20 11.28 -18.82
CA ASN A 14 -16.79 12.55 -18.40
C ASN A 14 -16.91 12.65 -16.86
N LYS A 15 -15.82 12.33 -16.17
CA LYS A 15 -15.71 12.30 -14.70
C LYS A 15 -14.35 12.83 -14.28
N GLN A 16 -14.31 13.52 -13.14
CA GLN A 16 -13.06 13.92 -12.50
C GLN A 16 -12.67 12.92 -11.42
N TYR A 17 -11.37 12.74 -11.21
CA TYR A 17 -10.84 11.84 -10.19
C TYR A 17 -9.91 12.60 -9.24
N ASP A 18 -10.18 12.49 -7.94
CA ASP A 18 -9.32 13.08 -6.91
C ASP A 18 -8.05 12.26 -6.68
N PHE A 19 -8.13 10.94 -6.88
CA PHE A 19 -7.03 10.01 -6.66
C PHE A 19 -6.85 9.05 -7.83
N ALA A 20 -5.59 8.77 -8.17
CA ALA A 20 -5.20 7.69 -9.06
C ALA A 20 -4.37 6.66 -8.27
N LEU A 21 -4.91 5.45 -8.11
CA LEU A 21 -4.21 4.35 -7.45
C LEU A 21 -3.49 3.50 -8.51
N ILE A 22 -2.19 3.29 -8.33
CA ILE A 22 -1.38 2.48 -9.24
C ILE A 22 -0.92 1.22 -8.48
N ASP A 23 -1.46 0.07 -8.86
CA ASP A 23 -0.98 -1.22 -8.37
C ASP A 23 0.25 -1.67 -9.16
N LEU A 24 1.31 -2.06 -8.46
CA LEU A 24 2.63 -2.29 -9.04
C LEU A 24 3.10 -3.71 -8.79
N PRO A 25 3.71 -4.37 -9.80
CA PRO A 25 4.34 -5.66 -9.60
C PRO A 25 5.55 -5.52 -8.64
N PRO A 26 5.98 -6.60 -7.98
CA PRO A 26 7.04 -6.56 -6.97
C PRO A 26 8.45 -6.25 -7.51
N SER A 27 8.60 -6.06 -8.83
CA SER A 27 9.90 -5.88 -9.50
C SER A 27 10.22 -4.40 -9.78
N PHE A 28 11.43 -3.93 -9.46
CA PHE A 28 11.91 -2.58 -9.80
C PHE A 28 12.34 -2.42 -11.27
N ASN A 29 11.46 -2.77 -12.20
CA ASN A 29 11.68 -2.58 -13.63
C ASN A 29 11.39 -1.13 -14.06
N SER A 30 11.62 -0.82 -15.34
CA SER A 30 11.40 0.53 -15.87
C SER A 30 9.96 1.04 -15.73
N LEU A 31 8.96 0.15 -15.77
CA LEU A 31 7.55 0.52 -15.59
C LEU A 31 7.27 0.93 -14.15
N VAL A 32 7.75 0.15 -13.18
CA VAL A 32 7.61 0.49 -11.75
C VAL A 32 8.33 1.79 -11.42
N ARG A 33 9.52 2.02 -12.00
CA ARG A 33 10.22 3.31 -11.87
C ARG A 33 9.41 4.46 -12.45
N ALA A 34 8.88 4.32 -13.67
CA ALA A 34 8.09 5.37 -14.31
C ALA A 34 6.81 5.70 -13.53
N ALA A 35 6.11 4.68 -13.02
CA ALA A 35 4.95 4.86 -12.16
C ALA A 35 5.35 5.59 -10.87
N LEU A 36 6.42 5.14 -10.21
CA LEU A 36 6.92 5.76 -8.98
C LEU A 36 7.31 7.23 -9.19
N TYR A 37 7.99 7.57 -10.30
CA TYR A 37 8.31 8.97 -10.60
C TYR A 37 7.08 9.82 -10.93
N SER A 38 5.97 9.19 -11.32
CA SER A 38 4.72 9.88 -11.64
C SER A 38 3.83 10.11 -10.41
N SER A 39 4.09 9.39 -9.31
CA SER A 39 3.31 9.43 -8.08
C SER A 39 3.80 10.47 -7.07
N ASP A 40 2.85 11.05 -6.34
CA ASP A 40 3.13 11.95 -5.21
C ASP A 40 3.48 11.18 -3.94
N TYR A 41 2.77 10.07 -3.70
CA TYR A 41 2.96 9.20 -2.53
C TYR A 41 3.02 7.72 -2.93
N PHE A 42 3.66 6.91 -2.09
CA PHE A 42 3.61 5.46 -2.18
C PHE A 42 3.42 4.83 -0.79
N LEU A 43 2.66 3.74 -0.75
CA LEU A 43 2.45 2.91 0.43
C LEU A 43 3.11 1.54 0.22
N VAL A 44 3.69 0.98 1.28
CA VAL A 44 4.38 -0.33 1.21
C VAL A 44 3.59 -1.38 1.99
N PRO A 45 2.84 -2.29 1.33
CA PRO A 45 2.25 -3.43 2.01
C PRO A 45 3.34 -4.41 2.44
N CYS A 46 3.28 -4.86 3.69
CA CYS A 46 4.27 -5.76 4.29
C CYS A 46 3.57 -6.95 4.96
N THR A 47 4.00 -8.16 4.60
CA THR A 47 3.54 -9.41 5.23
C THR A 47 4.35 -9.76 6.47
N PRO A 48 3.82 -10.57 7.41
CA PRO A 48 4.50 -11.00 8.64
C PRO A 48 5.60 -12.04 8.37
N ASP A 49 6.56 -11.72 7.50
CA ASP A 49 7.66 -12.62 7.19
C ASP A 49 9.00 -11.89 7.02
N LEU A 50 10.07 -12.70 7.07
CA LEU A 50 11.44 -12.20 6.96
C LEU A 50 11.78 -11.65 5.58
N PHE A 51 11.11 -12.13 4.53
CA PHE A 51 11.32 -11.67 3.17
C PHE A 51 10.75 -10.26 2.99
N SER A 52 9.56 -9.98 3.52
CA SER A 52 8.98 -8.64 3.62
C SER A 52 9.90 -7.67 4.36
N ALA A 53 10.40 -8.06 5.53
CA ALA A 53 11.36 -7.23 6.27
C ALA A 53 12.66 -6.98 5.47
N TYR A 54 13.13 -7.96 4.71
CA TYR A 54 14.29 -7.81 3.83
C TYR A 54 14.01 -6.86 2.65
N CYS A 55 12.89 -7.03 1.95
CA CYS A 55 12.46 -6.20 0.81
C CYS A 55 12.27 -4.74 1.19
N VAL A 56 11.72 -4.45 2.37
CA VAL A 56 11.65 -3.10 2.93
C VAL A 56 13.04 -2.46 3.03
N GLY A 57 14.03 -3.22 3.50
CA GLY A 57 15.42 -2.78 3.54
C GLY A 57 16.01 -2.51 2.16
N LEU A 58 15.62 -3.30 1.14
CA LEU A 58 16.03 -3.08 -0.24
C LEU A 58 15.45 -1.78 -0.81
N ILE A 59 14.18 -1.46 -0.54
CA ILE A 59 13.57 -0.18 -0.97
C ILE A 59 14.42 0.99 -0.50
N GLY A 60 14.82 0.98 0.78
CA GLY A 60 15.69 2.02 1.34
C GLY A 60 17.06 2.12 0.65
N GLN A 61 17.58 1.04 0.07
CA GLN A 61 18.85 1.06 -0.65
C GLN A 61 18.71 1.50 -2.12
N VAL A 62 17.63 1.12 -2.78
CA VAL A 62 17.46 1.35 -4.23
C VAL A 62 16.79 2.68 -4.55
N LEU A 63 15.83 3.13 -3.73
CA LEU A 63 15.06 4.33 -4.03
C LEU A 63 15.92 5.60 -4.10
N PRO A 64 16.88 5.86 -3.18
CA PRO A 64 17.75 7.02 -3.30
C PRO A 64 18.52 7.06 -4.63
N ARG A 65 19.02 5.91 -5.10
CA ARG A 65 19.71 5.79 -6.40
C ARG A 65 18.79 6.08 -7.56
N PHE A 66 17.55 5.61 -7.50
CA PHE A 66 16.55 5.89 -8.53
C PHE A 66 16.21 7.37 -8.61
N ILE A 67 16.17 8.08 -7.48
CA ILE A 67 15.98 9.52 -7.48
C ILE A 67 17.21 10.23 -8.06
N GLU A 68 18.43 9.82 -7.69
CA GLU A 68 19.64 10.38 -8.30
C GLU A 68 19.68 10.22 -9.83
N ASP A 69 19.34 9.03 -10.33
CA ASP A 69 19.20 8.77 -11.77
C ASP A 69 18.17 9.69 -12.43
N TRP A 70 17.01 9.84 -11.78
CA TRP A 70 15.93 10.70 -12.26
C TRP A 70 16.37 12.15 -12.33
N GLU A 71 16.97 12.69 -11.28
CA GLU A 71 17.42 14.08 -11.24
C GLU A 71 18.47 14.38 -12.32
N GLN A 72 19.40 13.45 -12.56
CA GLN A 72 20.36 13.57 -13.66
C GLN A 72 19.67 13.56 -15.04
N GLY A 73 18.71 12.66 -15.25
CA GLY A 73 17.92 12.59 -16.48
C GLY A 73 17.09 13.85 -16.70
N LYS A 74 16.38 14.29 -15.66
CA LYS A 74 15.56 15.49 -15.63
C LYS A 74 16.40 16.73 -15.96
N SER A 75 17.58 16.88 -15.35
CA SER A 75 18.49 17.99 -15.65
C SER A 75 18.88 18.04 -17.12
N ARG A 76 19.28 16.91 -17.72
CA ARG A 76 19.63 16.84 -19.14
C ARG A 76 18.42 17.14 -20.05
N TYR A 77 17.24 16.62 -19.70
CA TYR A 77 16.02 16.85 -20.46
C TYR A 77 15.65 18.34 -20.50
N LEU A 78 15.67 19.00 -19.34
CA LEU A 78 15.26 20.41 -19.20
C LEU A 78 16.24 21.39 -19.87
N GLN A 79 17.51 21.01 -20.08
CA GLN A 79 18.44 21.82 -20.89
C GLN A 79 17.95 21.99 -22.33
N SER A 80 17.29 20.98 -22.90
CA SER A 80 16.76 21.01 -24.27
C SER A 80 15.27 21.39 -24.32
N ASN A 81 14.56 21.30 -23.20
CA ASN A 81 13.11 21.48 -23.11
C ASN A 81 12.75 22.41 -21.94
N SER A 82 13.35 23.61 -21.90
CA SER A 82 13.23 24.55 -20.78
C SER A 82 11.81 25.09 -20.55
N TYR A 83 10.91 24.94 -21.53
CA TYR A 83 9.51 25.35 -21.44
C TYR A 83 8.58 24.27 -20.85
N ASP A 84 9.09 23.07 -20.58
CA ASP A 84 8.28 21.99 -19.99
C ASP A 84 7.95 22.32 -18.53
N GLN A 85 6.66 22.33 -18.21
CA GLN A 85 6.14 22.61 -16.86
C GLN A 85 5.80 21.35 -16.07
N ILE A 86 5.66 20.19 -16.72
CA ILE A 86 5.20 18.95 -16.10
C ILE A 86 6.38 18.19 -15.51
N ILE A 87 7.43 17.98 -16.29
CA ILE A 87 8.59 17.17 -15.88
C ILE A 87 9.31 17.73 -14.64
N PRO A 88 9.45 19.06 -14.42
CA PRO A 88 10.02 19.61 -13.19
C PRO A 88 9.30 19.17 -11.90
N GLU A 89 7.99 18.93 -11.98
CA GLU A 89 7.14 18.56 -10.83
C GLU A 89 7.15 17.05 -10.53
N LYS A 90 7.78 16.24 -11.38
CA LYS A 90 7.82 14.78 -11.25
C LYS A 90 9.09 14.24 -10.61
N GLY A 91 9.03 12.99 -10.15
CA GLY A 91 10.10 12.26 -9.49
C GLY A 91 10.32 12.64 -8.04
N GLN A 92 9.24 13.06 -7.34
CA GLN A 92 9.28 13.36 -5.91
C GLN A 92 8.36 12.43 -5.08
N PRO A 93 8.41 11.09 -5.26
CA PRO A 93 7.55 10.17 -4.53
C PRO A 93 7.86 10.18 -3.04
N LYS A 94 6.86 10.46 -2.22
CA LYS A 94 6.97 10.51 -0.76
C LYS A 94 6.49 9.20 -0.14
N PHE A 95 7.21 8.71 0.87
CA PHE A 95 6.79 7.54 1.61
C PHE A 95 5.58 7.91 2.46
N GLY A 96 4.41 7.38 2.12
CA GLY A 96 3.15 7.66 2.80
C GLY A 96 2.89 6.77 4.02
N GLY A 97 3.73 5.74 4.22
CA GLY A 97 3.58 4.76 5.29
C GLY A 97 3.58 3.31 4.79
N TRP A 98 3.33 2.39 5.72
CA TRP A 98 3.30 0.97 5.44
C TRP A 98 2.01 0.33 5.97
N ILE A 99 1.60 -0.77 5.35
CA ILE A 99 0.39 -1.52 5.72
C ILE A 99 0.84 -2.89 6.18
N PHE A 100 0.43 -3.33 7.36
CA PHE A 100 0.71 -4.68 7.82
C PHE A 100 -0.38 -5.61 7.32
N ASN A 101 -0.06 -6.53 6.41
CA ASN A 101 -1.04 -7.31 5.65
C ASN A 101 -0.83 -8.82 5.82
N GLY A 102 -1.91 -9.60 5.79
CA GLY A 102 -1.84 -11.07 5.72
C GLY A 102 -1.24 -11.73 6.96
N PHE A 103 -1.57 -11.22 8.15
CA PHE A 103 -1.28 -11.89 9.42
C PHE A 103 -2.48 -12.66 9.92
N ASP A 104 -2.27 -13.58 10.86
CA ASP A 104 -3.33 -14.30 11.54
C ASP A 104 -3.48 -13.82 12.99
N THR A 105 -4.72 -13.69 13.47
CA THR A 105 -5.00 -13.57 14.90
C THR A 105 -5.69 -14.82 15.43
N ARG A 106 -5.41 -15.16 16.69
CA ARG A 106 -6.21 -16.16 17.41
C ARG A 106 -6.58 -15.61 18.77
N LYS A 107 -7.83 -15.86 19.19
CA LYS A 107 -8.21 -15.68 20.60
C LYS A 107 -7.54 -16.77 21.42
N GLN A 108 -6.67 -16.40 22.37
CA GLN A 108 -6.25 -17.34 23.41
C GLN A 108 -7.48 -17.75 24.24
N SER A 109 -7.59 -19.04 24.59
CA SER A 109 -8.65 -19.55 25.46
C SER A 109 -8.71 -18.72 26.75
N GLY A 110 -9.80 -17.98 26.96
CA GLY A 110 -10.03 -17.13 28.13
C GLY A 110 -9.78 -15.63 27.95
N SER A 111 -9.28 -15.17 26.79
CA SER A 111 -9.12 -13.74 26.48
C SER A 111 -10.25 -13.25 25.56
N THR A 112 -10.85 -12.10 25.90
CA THR A 112 -11.81 -11.38 25.03
C THR A 112 -11.12 -10.63 23.90
N ILE A 113 -9.79 -10.43 23.99
CA ILE A 113 -8.97 -9.69 23.03
C ILE A 113 -8.24 -10.68 22.13
N ALA A 114 -8.44 -10.55 20.81
CA ALA A 114 -7.62 -11.25 19.82
C ALA A 114 -6.21 -10.66 19.86
N SER A 115 -5.20 -11.49 20.13
CA SER A 115 -3.81 -11.08 20.09
C SER A 115 -3.12 -11.68 18.86
N LYS A 116 -2.23 -10.91 18.23
CA LYS A 116 -1.33 -11.41 17.19
C LYS A 116 -0.55 -12.60 17.79
N ILE A 117 -0.44 -13.71 17.05
CA ILE A 117 0.28 -14.90 17.49
C ILE A 117 1.72 -14.49 17.86
N GLY A 118 2.34 -15.11 18.88
CA GLY A 118 3.70 -14.72 19.31
C GLY A 118 4.75 -14.71 18.17
N ALA A 119 4.58 -15.57 17.15
CA ALA A 119 5.40 -15.55 15.94
C ALA A 119 5.11 -14.33 15.04
N ASP A 120 3.83 -14.05 14.75
CA ASP A 120 3.44 -12.90 13.92
C ASP A 120 3.73 -11.57 14.61
N GLN A 121 3.63 -11.51 15.94
CA GLN A 121 4.06 -10.37 16.73
C GLN A 121 5.59 -10.17 16.61
N ALA A 122 6.38 -11.24 16.65
CA ALA A 122 7.81 -11.14 16.46
C ALA A 122 8.18 -10.71 15.03
N GLN A 123 7.44 -11.16 14.02
CA GLN A 123 7.64 -10.74 12.63
C GLN A 123 7.18 -9.31 12.39
N PHE A 124 6.06 -8.89 12.98
CA PHE A 124 5.60 -7.50 13.01
C PHE A 124 6.71 -6.58 13.52
N VAL A 125 7.31 -6.92 14.68
CA VAL A 125 8.42 -6.15 15.26
C VAL A 125 9.60 -6.09 14.28
N LYS A 126 9.95 -7.20 13.60
CA LYS A 126 11.05 -7.19 12.62
C LYS A 126 10.77 -6.31 11.40
N VAL A 127 9.53 -6.30 10.90
CA VAL A 127 9.13 -5.43 9.80
C VAL A 127 9.20 -3.97 10.25
N GLN A 128 8.62 -3.64 11.41
CA GLN A 128 8.67 -2.31 12.01
C GLN A 128 10.12 -1.84 12.23
N GLU A 129 10.99 -2.70 12.74
CA GLU A 129 12.42 -2.41 12.87
C GLU A 129 13.07 -2.14 11.51
N SER A 130 12.72 -2.89 10.47
CA SER A 130 13.25 -2.67 9.12
C SER A 130 12.79 -1.32 8.56
N ILE A 131 11.52 -0.97 8.73
CA ILE A 131 10.97 0.33 8.35
C ILE A 131 11.75 1.45 9.06
N ASN A 132 11.88 1.37 10.38
CA ASN A 132 12.44 2.43 11.21
C ASN A 132 13.96 2.55 11.11
N LYS A 133 14.68 1.44 10.98
CA LYS A 133 16.15 1.41 11.00
C LYS A 133 16.77 1.34 9.62
N LYS A 134 16.04 0.91 8.58
CA LYS A 134 16.59 0.68 7.23
C LYS A 134 15.89 1.47 6.13
N LEU A 135 14.56 1.63 6.18
CA LEU A 135 13.84 2.37 5.14
C LEU A 135 13.86 3.88 5.42
N ILE A 136 13.19 4.32 6.49
CA ILE A 136 12.99 5.74 6.80
C ILE A 136 14.30 6.53 6.82
N PRO A 137 15.38 6.09 7.53
CA PRO A 137 16.62 6.85 7.56
C PRO A 137 17.26 7.03 6.18
N ARG A 138 17.14 6.02 5.31
CA ARG A 138 17.68 6.08 3.94
C ARG A 138 16.87 7.01 3.05
N LEU A 139 15.56 7.05 3.22
CA LEU A 139 14.73 8.00 2.48
C LEU A 139 15.00 9.45 2.93
N GLN A 140 15.33 9.67 4.20
CA GLN A 140 15.76 10.97 4.71
C GLN A 140 17.13 11.43 4.14
N GLU A 141 17.94 10.52 3.59
CA GLU A 141 19.19 10.87 2.89
C GLU A 141 18.95 11.51 1.51
N ILE A 142 17.73 11.41 0.96
CA ILE A 142 17.36 12.01 -0.33
C ILE A 142 17.35 13.54 -0.19
N LYS A 143 18.23 14.22 -0.95
CA LYS A 143 18.39 15.68 -0.89
C LYS A 143 17.49 16.45 -1.85
N ALA A 144 16.98 15.78 -2.89
CA ALA A 144 16.21 16.43 -3.95
C ALA A 144 14.86 16.98 -3.45
N TYR A 145 14.25 16.33 -2.46
CA TYR A 145 12.97 16.70 -1.86
C TYR A 145 12.81 16.03 -0.49
N SER A 146 11.82 16.46 0.31
CA SER A 146 11.48 15.77 1.56
C SER A 146 10.70 14.48 1.27
N ALA A 147 11.41 13.35 1.25
CA ALA A 147 10.83 12.04 0.91
C ALA A 147 10.04 11.39 2.06
N VAL A 148 10.18 11.87 3.29
CA VAL A 148 9.45 11.37 4.47
C VAL A 148 8.64 12.52 5.08
N PRO A 149 7.32 12.59 4.82
CA PRO A 149 6.42 13.57 5.42
C PRO A 149 6.34 13.46 6.95
N ASN A 150 5.99 14.56 7.62
CA ASN A 150 5.91 14.62 9.09
C ASN A 150 4.80 13.75 9.69
N PHE A 151 3.81 13.34 8.88
CA PHE A 151 2.72 12.49 9.35
C PHE A 151 3.08 11.00 9.37
N VAL A 152 4.24 10.61 8.83
CA VAL A 152 4.66 9.21 8.80
C VAL A 152 5.00 8.75 10.20
N ASP A 153 4.32 7.71 10.66
CA ASP A 153 4.54 7.06 11.95
C ASP A 153 5.36 5.76 11.76
N GLN A 154 5.91 5.26 12.86
CA GLN A 154 6.52 3.94 12.99
C GLN A 154 5.48 2.82 12.90
N GLU A 155 4.25 3.08 13.32
CA GLU A 155 3.14 2.14 13.26
C GLU A 155 2.56 2.03 11.84
N PRO A 156 2.00 0.87 11.45
CA PRO A 156 1.37 0.73 10.15
C PRO A 156 0.10 1.59 10.06
N VAL A 157 -0.16 2.13 8.86
CA VAL A 157 -1.37 2.91 8.57
C VAL A 157 -2.63 2.08 8.83
N ALA A 158 -2.60 0.82 8.38
CA ALA A 158 -3.66 -0.17 8.62
C ALA A 158 -3.06 -1.56 8.85
N SER A 159 -3.79 -2.40 9.57
CA SER A 159 -3.45 -3.80 9.81
C SER A 159 -4.54 -4.69 9.22
N ILE A 160 -4.28 -5.28 8.06
CA ILE A 160 -5.19 -6.16 7.33
C ILE A 160 -4.85 -7.62 7.64
N GLU A 161 -5.75 -8.31 8.34
CA GLU A 161 -5.68 -9.74 8.65
C GLU A 161 -6.02 -10.59 7.43
N ASP A 162 -5.54 -11.83 7.37
CA ASP A 162 -5.85 -12.75 6.28
C ASP A 162 -7.35 -13.11 6.26
N LEU A 163 -8.01 -12.70 5.18
CA LEU A 163 -9.42 -12.98 4.91
C LEU A 163 -9.66 -14.45 4.49
N ASN A 164 -8.61 -15.26 4.35
CA ASN A 164 -8.68 -16.69 4.10
C ASN A 164 -9.60 -17.04 2.91
N VAL A 165 -10.71 -17.71 3.18
CA VAL A 165 -11.69 -18.11 2.16
C VAL A 165 -12.58 -16.96 1.68
N MET A 166 -12.65 -15.84 2.40
CA MET A 166 -13.56 -14.72 2.10
C MET A 166 -13.02 -13.85 0.97
N ALA A 167 -11.71 -13.61 0.91
CA ALA A 167 -11.07 -12.88 -0.19
C ALA A 167 -11.32 -13.51 -1.58
N PRO A 168 -11.02 -14.81 -1.81
CA PRO A 168 -11.31 -15.42 -3.11
C PRO A 168 -12.81 -15.50 -3.39
N ASP A 169 -13.66 -15.67 -2.38
CA ASP A 169 -15.11 -15.72 -2.55
C ASP A 169 -15.68 -14.34 -2.96
N SER A 170 -15.21 -13.26 -2.36
CA SER A 170 -15.49 -11.88 -2.78
C SER A 170 -15.17 -11.63 -4.25
N ILE A 171 -14.00 -12.09 -4.71
CA ILE A 171 -13.58 -11.96 -6.11
C ILE A 171 -14.51 -12.76 -7.03
N VAL A 172 -14.82 -14.01 -6.68
CA VAL A 172 -15.70 -14.88 -7.48
C VAL A 172 -17.11 -14.32 -7.57
N GLN A 173 -17.63 -13.76 -6.48
CA GLN A 173 -18.97 -13.15 -6.46
C GLN A 173 -19.01 -11.74 -7.05
N ASN A 174 -17.85 -11.10 -7.21
CA ASN A 174 -17.73 -9.68 -7.52
C ASN A 174 -18.47 -8.79 -6.48
N ILE A 175 -18.35 -9.16 -5.20
CA ILE A 175 -18.96 -8.45 -4.08
C ILE A 175 -17.83 -7.92 -3.18
N PRO A 176 -17.71 -6.60 -2.96
CA PRO A 176 -16.73 -6.05 -2.03
C PRO A 176 -16.83 -6.68 -0.64
N ILE A 177 -15.70 -6.86 0.06
CA ILE A 177 -15.64 -7.52 1.38
C ILE A 177 -16.63 -6.93 2.39
N LYS A 178 -16.86 -5.61 2.35
CA LYS A 178 -17.85 -4.91 3.18
C LYS A 178 -19.27 -5.48 3.07
N TYR A 179 -19.66 -5.90 1.87
CA TYR A 179 -21.00 -6.41 1.56
C TYR A 179 -21.06 -7.94 1.51
N LEU A 180 -19.91 -8.61 1.55
CA LEU A 180 -19.85 -10.08 1.52
C LEU A 180 -20.61 -10.77 2.67
N PRO A 181 -20.72 -10.21 3.90
CA PRO A 181 -21.56 -10.81 4.96
C PRO A 181 -23.04 -10.95 4.59
N GLU A 182 -23.54 -10.14 3.65
CA GLU A 182 -24.94 -10.16 3.21
C GLU A 182 -25.20 -11.24 2.14
N ALA A 183 -24.13 -11.75 1.52
CA ALA A 183 -24.19 -12.80 0.50
C ALA A 183 -23.89 -14.18 1.09
N ASP A 184 -24.36 -15.23 0.41
CA ASP A 184 -24.05 -16.61 0.79
C ASP A 184 -22.73 -17.07 0.17
N PRO A 185 -21.89 -17.86 0.87
CA PRO A 185 -20.63 -18.36 0.33
C PRO A 185 -20.83 -19.19 -0.95
N THR A 186 -19.96 -19.02 -1.94
CA THR A 186 -20.08 -19.76 -3.23
C THR A 186 -19.79 -21.25 -3.09
N ARG A 187 -18.93 -21.63 -2.13
CA ARG A 187 -18.52 -23.01 -1.93
C ARG A 187 -19.57 -23.75 -1.09
N ALA A 188 -20.40 -24.55 -1.76
CA ALA A 188 -21.31 -25.52 -1.13
C ALA A 188 -20.59 -26.53 -0.19
N SER A 189 -19.26 -26.63 -0.24
CA SER A 189 -18.44 -27.49 0.60
C SER A 189 -18.08 -26.89 1.98
N ILE A 190 -18.44 -25.63 2.26
CA ILE A 190 -18.21 -24.97 3.56
C ILE A 190 -19.54 -24.96 4.35
N GLY A 191 -19.89 -26.10 4.94
CA GLY A 191 -20.99 -26.19 5.92
C GLY A 191 -22.40 -25.89 5.39
N ARG A 192 -23.26 -25.29 6.23
CA ARG A 192 -24.71 -25.09 6.02
C ARG A 192 -25.07 -24.00 4.98
N GLY A 193 -24.12 -23.56 4.15
CA GLY A 193 -24.36 -22.50 3.15
C GLY A 193 -24.47 -21.09 3.73
N LYS A 194 -23.85 -20.82 4.89
CA LYS A 194 -23.78 -19.49 5.53
C LYS A 194 -22.39 -19.25 6.11
N TRP A 195 -21.96 -17.99 6.16
CA TRP A 195 -20.73 -17.59 6.84
C TRP A 195 -20.77 -17.95 8.33
N ALA A 196 -19.64 -18.42 8.84
CA ALA A 196 -19.50 -18.65 10.28
C ALA A 196 -19.44 -17.31 11.03
N PRO A 197 -19.93 -17.23 12.29
CA PRO A 197 -19.95 -15.96 13.04
C PRO A 197 -18.58 -15.27 13.15
N ASN A 198 -17.51 -16.06 13.29
CA ASN A 198 -16.14 -15.53 13.32
C ASN A 198 -15.69 -14.95 11.97
N GLN A 199 -16.16 -15.50 10.84
CA GLN A 199 -15.89 -14.96 9.51
C GLN A 199 -16.59 -13.62 9.32
N ILE A 200 -17.86 -13.52 9.75
CA ILE A 200 -18.62 -12.25 9.73
C ILE A 200 -17.90 -11.19 10.57
N THR A 201 -17.55 -11.51 11.82
CA THR A 201 -16.80 -10.58 12.67
C THR A 201 -15.45 -10.18 12.07
N LEU A 202 -14.74 -11.09 11.40
CA LEU A 202 -13.49 -10.77 10.72
C LEU A 202 -13.72 -9.81 9.55
N MET A 203 -14.72 -10.03 8.69
CA MET A 203 -15.08 -9.09 7.62
C MET A 203 -15.44 -7.71 8.15
N GLU A 204 -16.25 -7.63 9.21
CA GLU A 204 -16.62 -6.35 9.86
C GLU A 204 -15.41 -5.62 10.45
N ASN A 205 -14.45 -6.35 11.02
CA ASN A 205 -13.23 -5.74 11.53
C ASN A 205 -12.32 -5.25 10.40
N MET A 206 -12.22 -6.02 9.31
CA MET A 206 -11.43 -5.62 8.14
C MET A 206 -12.05 -4.43 7.41
N ASP A 207 -13.37 -4.33 7.32
CA ASP A 207 -14.06 -3.14 6.80
C ASP A 207 -13.63 -1.86 7.54
N LYS A 208 -13.54 -1.91 8.87
CA LYS A 208 -13.06 -0.78 9.68
C LYS A 208 -11.60 -0.42 9.39
N GLU A 209 -10.73 -1.41 9.19
CA GLU A 209 -9.33 -1.17 8.84
C GLU A 209 -9.18 -0.62 7.41
N TYR A 210 -10.02 -1.05 6.47
CA TYR A 210 -10.08 -0.46 5.13
C TYR A 210 -10.59 0.99 5.16
N ASP A 211 -11.64 1.29 5.92
CA ASP A 211 -12.14 2.66 6.09
C ASP A 211 -11.09 3.54 6.77
N LYS A 212 -10.35 3.02 7.76
CA LYS A 212 -9.21 3.71 8.38
C LYS A 212 -8.11 4.03 7.36
N LEU A 213 -7.73 3.07 6.51
CA LEU A 213 -6.75 3.28 5.45
C LEU A 213 -7.21 4.33 4.44
N ALA A 214 -8.47 4.24 4.00
CA ALA A 214 -9.06 5.19 3.06
C ALA A 214 -9.08 6.61 3.63
N ASN A 215 -9.54 6.79 4.88
CA ASN A 215 -9.55 8.08 5.54
C ASN A 215 -8.14 8.66 5.70
N PHE A 216 -7.14 7.82 6.03
CA PHE A 216 -5.76 8.27 6.08
C PHE A 216 -5.28 8.82 4.73
N ILE A 217 -5.57 8.13 3.62
CA ILE A 217 -5.21 8.59 2.28
C ILE A 217 -5.90 9.92 1.98
N ILE A 218 -7.21 10.01 2.22
CA ILE A 218 -8.01 11.23 1.96
C ILE A 218 -7.50 12.43 2.76
N GLU A 219 -7.05 12.23 4.00
CA GLU A 219 -6.61 13.31 4.88
C GLU A 219 -5.15 13.75 4.67
N LYS A 220 -4.27 12.84 4.23
CA LYS A 220 -2.82 13.05 4.25
C LYS A 220 -2.19 13.20 2.87
N PHE A 221 -2.82 12.69 1.82
CA PHE A 221 -2.27 12.71 0.46
C PHE A 221 -2.91 13.84 -0.33
#